data_AF-A0A8S3J6U2-F1
#
_entry.id   AF-A0A8S3J6U2-F1
#
_cell.length_a   1.000
_cell.length_b   1.000
_cell.length_c   1.000
_cell.angle_alpha   90.00
_cell.angle_beta   90.00
_cell.angle_gamma   90.00
#
_symmetry.space_group_name_H-M   'P 1'
#
loop_
_entity.id
_entity.type
_entity.pdbx_description
1 polymer ?
#
loop_
_entity_poly.entity_id
_entity_poly.type
_entity_poly.pdbx_seq_one_letter_code
_entity_poly.pdbx_strand_id
1 'polypeptide(L)'
;MTNDQQTSHWQDSRCDEGENCLSRNLYHVIMYHSGNTRYPPEQTLDNQIVIGFHQTSHAAAYSIAQSELRPSSTGWIGPGIYFATSLNHTEFKANQFGAYICAKVDLGKTKRITNPKDWSSGDQCDTVYYEHPHGADEFCVHNQNQIRSWIIVIDQDPNVRFLQEKNNKPLPSGNYVEDRLEDTVYRGCQF
;
A
#
# COMPACT_ATOMS: atom_id res chain seq x y z
N MET A 1 3.44 7.66 27.45
CA MET A 1 2.46 8.28 26.53
C MET A 1 2.13 7.24 25.48
N THR A 2 0.86 6.92 25.30
CA THR A 2 0.38 5.78 24.51
C THR A 2 0.52 6.07 23.01
N ASN A 3 1.10 5.11 22.30
CA ASN A 3 1.60 5.23 20.92
C ASN A 3 0.52 5.17 19.82
N ASP A 4 -0.76 5.07 20.19
CA ASP A 4 -1.90 5.01 19.26
C ASP A 4 -2.12 6.33 18.47
N GLN A 5 -1.21 7.30 18.57
CA GLN A 5 -1.33 8.65 18.00
C GLN A 5 -0.37 8.93 16.83
N GLN A 6 0.57 8.04 16.47
CA GLN A 6 1.60 8.43 15.50
C GLN A 6 1.10 8.53 14.05
N THR A 7 0.15 7.71 13.61
CA THR A 7 -0.44 7.85 12.25
C THR A 7 -1.51 8.94 12.16
N SER A 8 -2.16 9.30 13.27
CA SER A 8 -3.09 10.44 13.31
C SER A 8 -2.35 11.78 13.25
N HIS A 9 -1.10 11.86 13.72
CA HIS A 9 -0.29 13.08 13.62
C HIS A 9 0.23 13.41 12.23
N TRP A 10 0.26 12.45 11.29
CA TRP A 10 0.59 12.75 9.88
C TRP A 10 -0.55 13.54 9.19
N GLN A 11 -1.67 13.74 9.88
CA GLN A 11 -2.81 14.52 9.42
C GLN A 11 -2.83 15.95 10.00
N ASP A 12 -1.97 16.27 10.97
CA ASP A 12 -2.02 17.54 11.72
C ASP A 12 -1.27 18.69 11.02
N SER A 13 -0.24 18.38 10.24
CA SER A 13 0.32 19.39 9.33
C SER A 13 -0.52 19.42 8.06
N ARG A 14 -1.38 20.42 7.92
CA ARG A 14 -2.14 20.60 6.66
C ARG A 14 -1.20 21.18 5.62
N CYS A 15 -1.16 20.56 4.44
CA CYS A 15 -0.62 21.23 3.26
C CYS A 15 -1.42 22.51 3.00
N ASP A 16 -0.74 23.63 2.76
CA ASP A 16 -1.38 24.93 2.49
C ASP A 16 -2.32 24.88 1.28
N GLU A 17 -2.08 23.95 0.34
CA GLU A 17 -2.90 23.72 -0.85
C GLU A 17 -4.08 22.76 -0.63
N GLY A 18 -4.12 22.07 0.53
CA GLY A 18 -5.20 21.16 0.91
C GLY A 18 -5.50 20.10 -0.16
N GLU A 19 -6.78 19.96 -0.53
CA GLU A 19 -7.24 19.02 -1.56
C GLU A 19 -6.81 19.39 -2.99
N ASN A 20 -6.36 20.63 -3.21
CA ASN A 20 -5.88 21.11 -4.52
C ASN A 20 -4.38 20.87 -4.73
N CYS A 21 -3.70 20.24 -3.78
CA CYS A 21 -2.27 19.98 -3.86
C CYS A 21 -1.92 19.12 -5.07
N LEU A 22 -1.11 19.65 -5.98
CA LEU A 22 -0.65 18.93 -7.17
C LEU A 22 0.70 18.24 -6.96
N SER A 23 1.30 18.39 -5.78
CA SER A 23 2.59 17.78 -5.46
C SER A 23 2.51 16.27 -5.54
N ARG A 24 3.29 15.69 -6.46
CA ARG A 24 3.54 14.25 -6.52
C ARG A 24 4.86 13.88 -5.84
N ASN A 25 5.48 14.78 -5.08
CA ASN A 25 6.70 14.46 -4.34
C ASN A 25 6.36 13.45 -3.24
N LEU A 26 7.05 12.31 -3.19
CA LEU A 26 6.72 11.23 -2.27
C LEU A 26 6.87 11.62 -0.79
N TYR A 27 7.87 12.43 -0.44
CA TYR A 27 8.04 12.96 0.91
C TYR A 27 6.90 13.93 1.28
N HIS A 28 6.49 14.79 0.34
CA HIS A 28 5.34 15.67 0.56
C HIS A 28 4.06 14.85 0.79
N VAL A 29 3.80 13.89 -0.09
CA VAL A 29 2.59 13.09 -0.04
C VAL A 29 2.52 12.28 1.25
N ILE A 30 3.62 11.65 1.68
CA ILE A 30 3.61 10.86 2.91
C ILE A 30 3.38 11.72 4.16
N MET A 31 3.94 12.93 4.20
CA MET A 31 3.86 13.83 5.35
C MET A 31 2.52 14.57 5.45
N TYR A 32 1.84 14.83 4.33
CA TYR A 32 0.70 15.75 4.30
C TYR A 32 -0.60 15.17 3.74
N HIS A 33 -0.54 14.06 2.99
CA HIS A 33 -1.68 13.54 2.23
C HIS A 33 -1.79 12.02 2.23
N SER A 34 -1.22 11.38 3.25
CA SER A 34 -1.14 9.93 3.33
C SER A 34 -2.38 9.28 3.95
N GLY A 35 -3.19 10.05 4.69
CA GLY A 35 -4.48 9.63 5.24
C GLY A 35 -5.59 9.53 4.19
N ASN A 36 -6.84 9.83 4.56
CA ASN A 36 -8.04 9.66 3.71
C ASN A 36 -8.09 10.49 2.41
N THR A 37 -7.07 11.31 2.12
CA THR A 37 -7.03 12.06 0.87
C THR A 37 -6.96 11.08 -0.29
N ARG A 38 -8.05 11.03 -1.06
CA ARG A 38 -8.13 10.26 -2.29
C ARG A 38 -7.16 10.87 -3.31
N TYR A 39 -6.04 10.19 -3.54
CA TYR A 39 -5.21 10.44 -4.73
C TYR A 39 -5.66 9.78 -6.05
N PRO A 40 -6.66 8.86 -6.10
CA PRO A 40 -7.05 8.38 -7.39
C PRO A 40 -7.79 9.49 -8.13
N PRO A 41 -7.54 9.58 -9.43
CA PRO A 41 -8.31 10.46 -10.26
C PRO A 41 -9.76 9.97 -10.30
N GLU A 42 -10.69 10.92 -10.28
CA GLU A 42 -12.13 10.69 -10.49
C GLU A 42 -12.38 9.91 -11.79
N GLN A 43 -11.44 9.97 -12.74
CA GLN A 43 -11.33 9.11 -13.93
C GLN A 43 -9.88 8.64 -14.10
N THR A 44 -9.61 7.32 -14.14
CA THR A 44 -8.25 6.86 -14.53
C THR A 44 -8.08 7.10 -16.01
N LEU A 45 -7.17 7.99 -16.36
CA LEU A 45 -6.70 8.12 -17.73
C LEU A 45 -5.59 7.10 -17.95
N ASP A 46 -5.56 6.47 -19.13
CA ASP A 46 -4.43 5.62 -19.50
C ASP A 46 -3.11 6.39 -19.41
N ASN A 47 -2.06 5.71 -18.97
CA ASN A 47 -0.71 6.27 -18.76
C ASN A 47 -0.64 7.37 -17.68
N GLN A 48 -1.63 7.43 -16.80
CA GLN A 48 -1.60 8.35 -15.68
C GLN A 48 -0.61 7.89 -14.61
N ILE A 49 0.17 8.84 -14.09
CA ILE A 49 1.01 8.60 -12.91
C ILE A 49 0.21 8.94 -11.65
N VAL A 50 0.05 7.97 -10.77
CA VAL A 50 -0.62 8.10 -9.49
C VAL A 50 0.33 7.84 -8.32
N ILE A 51 -0.11 8.18 -7.12
CA ILE A 51 0.55 7.73 -5.90
C ILE A 51 -0.20 6.51 -5.36
N GLY A 52 0.55 5.45 -5.08
CA GLY A 52 0.06 4.23 -4.46
C GLY A 52 0.72 3.97 -3.13
N PHE A 53 -0.04 3.37 -2.22
CA PHE A 53 0.43 2.97 -0.90
C PHE A 53 0.37 1.45 -0.75
N HIS A 54 1.43 0.83 -0.24
CA HIS A 54 1.49 -0.62 0.01
C HIS A 54 1.99 -0.86 1.43
N GLN A 55 1.18 -1.49 2.27
CA GLN A 55 1.58 -1.85 3.62
C GLN A 55 2.16 -3.27 3.65
N THR A 56 3.27 -3.42 4.37
CA THR A 56 4.02 -4.67 4.44
C THR A 56 4.70 -4.83 5.80
N SER A 57 5.44 -5.91 6.01
CA SER A 57 6.22 -6.14 7.22
C SER A 57 7.58 -5.44 7.18
N HIS A 58 8.21 -5.27 8.34
CA HIS A 58 9.60 -4.81 8.43
C HIS A 58 10.57 -5.65 7.57
N ALA A 59 10.47 -6.98 7.67
CA ALA A 59 11.33 -7.91 6.93
C ALA A 59 11.13 -7.78 5.41
N ALA A 60 9.87 -7.67 4.97
CA ALA A 60 9.56 -7.48 3.56
C ALA A 60 10.02 -6.12 3.04
N ALA A 61 9.83 -5.04 3.82
CA ALA A 61 10.36 -3.72 3.47
C ALA A 61 11.89 -3.74 3.33
N TYR A 62 12.60 -4.43 4.23
CA TYR A 62 14.05 -4.61 4.09
C TYR A 62 14.43 -5.38 2.82
N SER A 63 13.74 -6.49 2.51
CA SER A 63 13.96 -7.26 1.29
C SER A 63 13.73 -6.41 0.03
N ILE A 64 12.65 -5.64 0.01
CA ILE A 64 12.32 -4.69 -1.07
C ILE A 64 13.40 -3.61 -1.17
N ALA A 65 13.90 -3.10 -0.05
CA ALA A 65 14.98 -2.10 -0.04
C ALA A 65 16.30 -2.62 -0.65
N GLN A 66 16.56 -3.92 -0.54
CA GLN A 66 17.73 -4.57 -1.16
C GLN A 66 17.49 -5.01 -2.60
N SER A 67 16.24 -5.04 -3.04
CA SER A 67 15.83 -5.51 -4.36
C SER A 67 14.85 -4.53 -4.99
N GLU A 68 13.65 -4.98 -5.35
CA GLU A 68 12.58 -4.19 -5.94
C GLU A 68 11.22 -4.78 -5.48
N LEU A 69 10.13 -4.02 -5.66
CA LEU A 69 8.80 -4.59 -5.51
C LEU A 69 8.55 -5.60 -6.64
N ARG A 70 8.14 -6.82 -6.28
CA ARG A 70 7.89 -7.91 -7.23
C ARG A 70 6.42 -8.28 -7.28
N PRO A 71 5.89 -8.61 -8.48
CA PRO A 71 4.54 -9.15 -8.63
C PRO A 71 4.36 -10.44 -7.81
N SER A 72 3.27 -10.51 -7.05
CA SER A 72 2.79 -11.77 -6.49
C SER A 72 2.17 -12.63 -7.59
N SER A 73 2.33 -13.95 -7.48
CA SER A 73 1.67 -14.93 -8.37
C SER A 73 0.17 -15.09 -8.11
N THR A 74 -0.34 -14.48 -7.04
CA THR A 74 -1.75 -14.56 -6.60
C THR A 74 -2.25 -13.20 -6.11
N GLY A 75 -3.58 -13.03 -6.06
CA GLY A 75 -4.20 -11.82 -5.51
C GLY A 75 -5.69 -11.75 -5.78
N TRP A 76 -6.37 -10.82 -5.10
CA TRP A 76 -7.82 -10.66 -5.14
C TRP A 76 -8.37 -10.23 -6.53
N ILE A 77 -7.63 -9.36 -7.22
CA ILE A 77 -7.93 -8.87 -8.58
C ILE A 77 -6.85 -9.31 -9.58
N GLY A 78 -6.22 -10.46 -9.32
CA GLY A 78 -5.19 -11.06 -10.17
C GLY A 78 -3.77 -11.03 -9.58
N PRO A 79 -2.78 -11.68 -10.22
CA PRO A 79 -1.38 -11.57 -9.84
C PRO A 79 -0.84 -10.17 -10.13
N GLY A 80 0.06 -9.67 -9.29
CA GLY A 80 0.65 -8.34 -9.47
C GLY A 80 1.12 -7.69 -8.17
N ILE A 81 1.41 -6.39 -8.26
CA ILE A 81 1.83 -5.53 -7.15
C ILE A 81 0.67 -4.62 -6.80
N TYR A 82 0.21 -4.72 -5.55
CA TYR A 82 -1.01 -4.09 -5.08
C TYR A 82 -0.74 -2.77 -4.39
N PHE A 83 -1.52 -1.75 -4.72
CA PHE A 83 -1.48 -0.46 -4.07
C PHE A 83 -2.89 -0.02 -3.68
N ALA A 84 -3.01 0.55 -2.50
CA ALA A 84 -4.16 1.32 -2.08
C ALA A 84 -3.97 2.80 -2.45
N THR A 85 -5.07 3.53 -2.47
CA THR A 85 -5.10 4.96 -2.80
C THR A 85 -4.80 5.88 -1.61
N SER A 86 -4.71 5.32 -0.40
CA SER A 86 -4.30 5.97 0.85
C SER A 86 -3.71 4.96 1.83
N LEU A 87 -2.97 5.43 2.86
CA LEU A 87 -2.53 4.57 3.98
C LEU A 87 -3.71 4.01 4.77
N ASN A 88 -4.75 4.80 5.03
CA ASN A 88 -5.92 4.31 5.77
C ASN A 88 -6.56 3.11 5.04
N HIS A 89 -6.58 3.13 3.70
CA HIS A 89 -7.09 2.02 2.90
C HIS A 89 -6.17 0.79 2.92
N THR A 90 -4.87 0.93 3.20
CA THR A 90 -4.01 -0.24 3.38
C THR A 90 -4.33 -0.98 4.68
N GLU A 91 -4.64 -0.26 5.76
CA GLU A 91 -4.87 -0.85 7.09
C GLU A 91 -6.06 -1.82 7.12
N PHE A 92 -7.12 -1.54 6.36
CA PHE A 92 -8.29 -2.43 6.26
C PHE A 92 -8.03 -3.72 5.47
N LYS A 93 -6.92 -3.77 4.71
CA LYS A 93 -6.65 -4.81 3.71
C LYS A 93 -5.35 -5.58 3.98
N ALA A 94 -4.45 -5.00 4.77
CA ALA A 94 -3.15 -5.57 5.02
C ALA A 94 -3.23 -6.77 5.97
N ASN A 95 -2.49 -7.82 5.61
CA ASN A 95 -2.22 -8.96 6.48
C ASN A 95 -0.81 -8.89 7.09
N GLN A 96 -0.09 -7.80 6.84
CA GLN A 96 1.28 -7.55 7.27
C GLN A 96 1.38 -6.11 7.76
N PHE A 97 2.18 -5.88 8.80
CA PHE A 97 2.28 -4.59 9.48
C PHE A 97 3.75 -4.31 9.85
N GLY A 98 4.11 -3.03 9.95
CA GLY A 98 5.44 -2.56 10.33
C GLY A 98 6.11 -1.65 9.31
N ALA A 99 5.64 -1.61 8.07
CA ALA A 99 6.16 -0.69 7.08
C ALA A 99 5.11 -0.30 6.04
N TYR A 100 5.32 0.88 5.45
CA TYR A 100 4.53 1.40 4.34
C TYR A 100 5.46 1.80 3.20
N ILE A 101 5.06 1.46 1.98
CA ILE A 101 5.70 1.91 0.75
C ILE A 101 4.79 2.94 0.10
N CYS A 102 5.33 4.11 -0.22
CA CYS A 102 4.66 5.14 -0.99
C CYS A 102 5.36 5.25 -2.34
N ALA A 103 4.62 5.02 -3.44
CA ALA A 103 5.18 4.85 -4.77
C ALA A 103 4.51 5.75 -5.81
N LYS A 104 5.31 6.26 -6.75
CA LYS A 104 4.80 6.79 -8.03
C LYS A 104 4.59 5.62 -8.97
N VAL A 105 3.37 5.42 -9.42
CA VAL A 105 3.00 4.28 -10.26
C VAL A 105 2.39 4.79 -11.56
N ASP A 106 2.92 4.32 -12.67
CA ASP A 106 2.36 4.52 -14.01
C ASP A 106 1.30 3.45 -14.28
N LEU A 107 0.06 3.90 -14.43
CA LEU A 107 -1.05 2.97 -14.61
C LEU A 107 -1.07 2.30 -15.99
N GLY A 108 -0.37 2.86 -17.00
CA GLY A 108 -0.43 2.34 -18.37
C GLY A 108 -1.88 2.18 -18.84
N LYS A 109 -2.16 1.13 -19.61
CA LYS A 109 -3.53 0.77 -20.00
C LYS A 109 -4.28 0.18 -18.82
N THR A 110 -5.35 0.85 -18.38
CA THR A 110 -6.08 0.50 -17.15
C THR A 110 -7.42 -0.14 -17.42
N LYS A 111 -7.70 -1.28 -16.78
CA LYS A 111 -9.04 -1.88 -16.71
C LYS A 111 -9.68 -1.57 -15.37
N ARG A 112 -10.73 -0.74 -15.36
CA ARG A 112 -11.55 -0.49 -14.17
C ARG A 112 -12.60 -1.58 -13.99
N ILE A 113 -12.75 -2.04 -12.75
CA ILE A 113 -13.73 -3.05 -12.36
C ILE A 113 -14.40 -2.64 -11.04
N THR A 114 -15.66 -3.00 -10.88
CA THR A 114 -16.43 -2.88 -9.62
C THR A 114 -16.73 -4.25 -9.02
N ASN A 115 -16.50 -5.33 -9.78
CA ASN A 115 -16.55 -6.70 -9.34
C ASN A 115 -15.21 -7.38 -9.65
N PRO A 116 -14.51 -7.97 -8.64
CA PRO A 116 -13.24 -8.67 -8.85
C PRO A 116 -13.28 -9.76 -9.92
N LYS A 117 -14.46 -10.36 -10.15
CA LYS A 117 -14.68 -11.39 -11.18
C LYS A 117 -14.63 -10.87 -12.61
N ASP A 118 -14.69 -9.55 -12.80
CA ASP A 118 -14.65 -8.94 -14.12
C ASP A 118 -13.23 -8.89 -14.70
N TRP A 119 -12.21 -9.15 -13.88
CA TRP A 119 -10.84 -9.35 -14.34
C TRP A 119 -10.59 -10.79 -14.78
N SER A 120 -9.82 -10.94 -15.85
CA SER A 120 -9.33 -12.21 -16.36
C SER A 120 -7.87 -12.10 -16.79
N SER A 121 -7.12 -13.20 -16.72
CA SER A 121 -5.72 -13.24 -17.15
C SER A 121 -5.51 -12.96 -18.65
N GLY A 122 -6.57 -13.00 -19.46
CA GLY A 122 -6.54 -12.64 -20.88
C GLY A 122 -6.70 -11.15 -21.15
N ASP A 123 -6.99 -10.33 -20.13
CA ASP A 123 -7.12 -8.89 -20.29
C ASP A 123 -5.77 -8.25 -20.60
N GLN A 124 -5.66 -7.68 -21.80
CA GLN A 124 -4.48 -6.92 -22.22
C GLN A 124 -4.50 -5.53 -21.58
N CYS A 125 -4.20 -5.46 -20.28
CA CYS A 125 -4.05 -4.24 -19.50
C CYS A 125 -2.78 -4.31 -18.64
N ASP A 126 -2.20 -3.14 -18.38
CA ASP A 126 -1.03 -3.00 -17.51
C ASP A 126 -1.44 -2.89 -16.04
N THR A 127 -2.65 -2.36 -15.80
CA THR A 127 -3.23 -2.18 -14.47
C THR A 127 -4.68 -2.63 -14.40
N VAL A 128 -5.03 -3.30 -13.31
CA VAL A 128 -6.41 -3.51 -12.88
C VAL A 128 -6.71 -2.52 -11.77
N TYR A 129 -7.73 -1.68 -11.95
CA TYR A 129 -8.17 -0.73 -10.95
C TYR A 129 -9.51 -1.19 -10.40
N TYR A 130 -9.57 -1.47 -9.10
CA TYR A 130 -10.78 -1.92 -8.41
C TYR A 130 -11.40 -0.79 -7.59
N GLU A 131 -12.61 -0.39 -8.00
CA GLU A 131 -13.45 0.56 -7.29
C GLU A 131 -14.15 -0.16 -6.15
N HIS A 132 -13.71 0.12 -4.92
CA HIS A 132 -14.29 -0.54 -3.76
C HIS A 132 -15.63 0.13 -3.43
N PRO A 133 -16.70 -0.61 -3.14
CA PRO A 133 -18.03 -0.05 -2.85
C PRO A 133 -18.07 0.98 -1.71
N HIS A 134 -17.06 0.95 -0.83
CA HIS A 134 -16.90 1.84 0.31
C HIS A 134 -15.75 2.84 0.17
N GLY A 135 -15.21 3.03 -1.04
CA GLY A 135 -14.20 4.05 -1.34
C GLY A 135 -12.75 3.69 -1.03
N ALA A 136 -12.51 2.48 -0.52
CA ALA A 136 -11.18 1.92 -0.30
C ALA A 136 -10.60 1.33 -1.60
N ASP A 137 -10.48 2.14 -2.64
CA ASP A 137 -10.03 1.67 -3.95
C ASP A 137 -8.61 1.12 -3.91
N GLU A 138 -8.34 0.15 -4.78
CA GLU A 138 -7.01 -0.44 -4.98
C GLU A 138 -6.71 -0.60 -6.47
N PHE A 139 -5.43 -0.69 -6.77
CA PHE A 139 -4.98 -1.03 -8.11
C PHE A 139 -3.83 -2.03 -8.06
N CYS A 140 -3.84 -2.94 -9.02
CA CYS A 140 -2.86 -3.99 -9.19
C CYS A 140 -2.11 -3.75 -10.50
N VAL A 141 -0.80 -3.56 -10.41
CA VAL A 141 0.07 -3.44 -11.60
C VAL A 141 0.79 -4.76 -11.86
N HIS A 142 0.91 -5.14 -13.12
CA HIS A 142 1.48 -6.43 -13.50
C HIS A 142 2.99 -6.39 -13.77
N ASN A 143 3.54 -5.19 -13.96
CA ASN A 143 4.96 -5.01 -14.26
C ASN A 143 5.63 -4.04 -13.27
N GLN A 144 6.73 -4.49 -12.66
CA GLN A 144 7.53 -3.68 -11.74
C GLN A 144 8.03 -2.37 -12.36
N ASN A 145 8.24 -2.31 -13.68
CA ASN A 145 8.69 -1.11 -14.38
C ASN A 145 7.65 0.03 -14.37
N GLN A 146 6.40 -0.27 -14.00
CA GLN A 146 5.36 0.74 -13.75
C GLN A 146 5.64 1.53 -12.47
N ILE A 147 6.48 1.02 -11.56
CA ILE A 147 6.86 1.70 -10.33
C ILE A 147 8.05 2.62 -10.64
N ARG A 148 7.77 3.91 -10.77
CA ARG A 148 8.75 4.92 -11.22
C ARG A 148 9.72 5.34 -10.13
N SER A 149 9.24 5.38 -8.89
CA SER A 149 10.04 5.70 -7.70
C SER A 149 9.23 5.35 -6.47
N TRP A 150 9.88 5.03 -5.36
CA TRP A 150 9.21 4.73 -4.10
C TRP A 150 10.06 5.17 -2.90
N ILE A 151 9.39 5.35 -1.77
CA ILE A 151 10.01 5.51 -0.45
C ILE A 151 9.43 4.46 0.49
N ILE A 152 10.22 4.03 1.47
CA ILE A 152 9.78 3.18 2.57
C ILE A 152 9.68 4.03 3.82
N VAL A 153 8.58 3.89 4.55
CA VAL A 153 8.45 4.38 5.92
C VAL A 153 8.33 3.19 6.85
N ILE A 154 9.18 3.19 7.88
CA ILE A 154 9.17 2.16 8.92
C ILE A 154 8.32 2.64 10.07
N ASP A 155 7.31 1.85 10.41
CA ASP A 155 6.44 2.07 11.55
C ASP A 155 6.96 1.28 12.75
N GLN A 156 7.53 2.00 13.71
CA GLN A 156 8.15 1.41 14.90
C GLN A 156 7.14 0.91 15.94
N ASP A 157 5.86 1.30 15.82
CA ASP A 157 4.79 0.75 16.66
C ASP A 157 3.56 0.48 15.80
N PRO A 158 3.64 -0.54 14.93
CA PRO A 158 2.54 -0.87 14.06
C PRO A 158 1.32 -1.20 14.91
N ASN A 159 0.15 -0.75 14.49
CA ASN A 159 -1.11 -0.94 15.22
C ASN A 159 -1.59 -2.41 15.16
N VAL A 160 -0.83 -3.31 15.78
CA VAL A 160 -0.98 -4.77 15.79
C VAL A 160 -2.03 -5.24 16.82
N ARG A 161 -2.59 -4.31 17.61
CA ARG A 161 -3.64 -4.60 18.60
C ARG A 161 -4.88 -5.26 17.98
N PHE A 162 -5.23 -4.90 16.75
CA PHE A 162 -6.32 -5.54 16.03
C PHE A 162 -6.05 -7.01 15.63
N LEU A 163 -4.78 -7.41 15.47
CA LEU A 163 -4.42 -8.81 15.21
C LEU A 163 -4.47 -9.68 16.48
N GLN A 164 -4.16 -9.08 17.63
CA GLN A 164 -4.20 -9.71 18.95
C GLN A 164 -5.60 -10.25 19.27
N GLU A 165 -6.63 -9.43 19.07
CA GLU A 165 -8.01 -9.76 19.47
C GLU A 165 -8.65 -10.82 18.56
N LYS A 166 -8.28 -10.86 17.28
CA LYS A 166 -8.97 -11.69 16.29
C LYS A 166 -8.38 -13.10 16.11
N ASN A 167 -7.07 -13.26 16.34
CA ASN A 167 -6.35 -14.46 15.90
C ASN A 167 -5.54 -15.19 16.99
N ASN A 168 -5.47 -14.67 18.23
CA ASN A 168 -4.73 -15.30 19.33
C ASN A 168 -3.26 -15.65 18.97
N LYS A 169 -2.67 -14.89 18.04
CA LYS A 169 -1.28 -15.05 17.59
C LYS A 169 -0.37 -14.14 18.42
N PRO A 170 0.86 -14.59 18.76
CA PRO A 170 1.84 -13.71 19.41
C PRO A 170 2.13 -12.49 18.52
N LEU A 171 2.33 -11.34 19.15
CA LEU A 171 2.74 -10.12 18.46
C LEU A 171 4.14 -10.31 17.87
N PRO A 172 4.46 -9.64 16.74
CA PRO A 172 5.85 -9.30 16.45
C PRO A 172 6.43 -8.62 17.69
N SER A 173 7.66 -8.99 18.04
CA SER A 173 8.35 -8.48 19.22
C SER A 173 8.51 -6.96 19.21
N GLY A 174 8.37 -6.32 18.04
CA GLY A 174 8.69 -4.91 17.83
C GLY A 174 10.20 -4.67 17.84
N ASN A 175 10.99 -5.72 18.03
CA ASN A 175 12.43 -5.71 17.94
C ASN A 175 12.84 -6.18 16.55
N TYR A 176 13.25 -5.23 15.71
CA TYR A 176 13.66 -5.44 14.32
C TYR A 176 14.65 -6.60 14.11
N VAL A 177 15.51 -6.90 15.10
CA VAL A 177 16.50 -7.98 15.02
C VAL A 177 15.87 -9.35 15.30
N GLU A 178 14.88 -9.41 16.20
CA GLU A 178 14.19 -10.64 16.58
C GLU A 178 13.10 -11.00 15.56
N ASP A 179 12.36 -10.00 15.06
CA ASP A 179 11.32 -10.19 14.03
C ASP A 179 11.90 -10.65 12.68
N ARG A 180 13.19 -10.36 12.41
CA ARG A 180 13.92 -10.90 11.25
C ARG A 180 14.03 -12.42 11.26
N LEU A 181 13.99 -13.04 12.44
CA LEU A 181 14.12 -14.49 12.62
C LEU A 181 12.77 -15.22 12.61
N GLU A 182 11.65 -14.48 12.65
CA GLU A 182 10.28 -15.01 12.74
C GLU A 182 9.44 -14.80 11.45
N ASP A 183 10.07 -14.91 10.28
CA ASP A 183 9.40 -14.88 8.97
C ASP A 183 8.37 -16.04 8.79
N THR A 184 8.22 -16.90 9.80
CA THR A 184 7.22 -17.96 9.89
C THR A 184 5.79 -17.44 10.13
N VAL A 185 5.61 -16.21 10.63
CA VAL A 185 4.29 -15.66 10.99
C VAL A 185 3.54 -15.05 9.79
N TYR A 186 4.27 -14.58 8.76
CA TYR A 186 3.71 -13.77 7.67
C TYR A 186 3.91 -14.38 6.28
N ARG A 187 3.43 -15.62 6.07
CA ARG A 187 3.48 -16.40 4.81
C ARG A 187 2.78 -15.78 3.57
N GLY A 188 2.36 -14.51 3.63
CA GLY A 188 1.53 -13.87 2.60
C GLY A 188 2.28 -13.23 1.43
N CYS A 189 3.57 -12.93 1.59
CA CYS A 189 4.43 -12.49 0.50
C CYS A 189 5.49 -13.56 0.26
N GLN A 190 5.23 -14.48 -0.67
CA GLN A 190 6.31 -15.30 -1.24
C GLN A 190 7.02 -14.46 -2.30
N PHE A 191 8.31 -14.21 -2.06
CA PHE A 191 9.22 -13.46 -2.93
C PHE A 191 9.72 -14.27 -4.12
#